data_AF-A0A0N5BHR5-F1
#
_entry.id   AF-A0A0N5BHR5-F1
#
_cell.length_a   1.000
_cell.length_b   1.000
_cell.length_c   1.000
_cell.angle_alpha   90.00
_cell.angle_beta   90.00
_cell.angle_gamma   90.00
#
_symmetry.space_group_name_H-M   'P 1'
#
loop_
_entity.id
_entity.type
_entity.pdbx_description
1 polymer ?
#
loop_
_entity_poly.entity_id
_entity_poly.type
_entity_poly.pdbx_seq_one_letter_code
_entity_poly.pdbx_strand_id
1 'polypeptide(L)'
;MNPLGHEKNTVICIKVPSNDFYILTDDRSVPIQEYHPVIESFDDKNETNIDNNGFDLCFEALLPPLGLVTYTLERGIMYKPPVAQISLSKTKIKSNHFDISSTIKDNRIKNSFVDVTFNSKTGFIDSIDKTKIDLHFTKYGVMKDGQHSGPYIFHPDGPSKRISEEGNIFIISEGKLKSTVFVKGSNDVNLYHTYEITKFDKSITIQNSVDISKLSNFELGMKFATSINNKDTFYTDLNGFQMIKRRHLPDLPLQGNFYPFPSMMYIEDTDKRLSILTGQPLGVSSLDNGNVEILIDRRSDYDDECGMGQGIRDTLKAWSKFSMIVEDLIDNQIKEDSLTGFVSGLTHQTLYSLLYPPIIMTTMGKVDLKEVSDFSIFKNPLPCDVHLVMGRSLLRKEDYDKRDEKNEVIRSASNEIALIFKRFLGDCRVSNTNNIRSCKDNETGKILFTDLLNINYKAITETSLTLLNVYKPSISHIDIDNQEMKTIKIIT
;
A
#
# COMPACT_ATOMS: atom_id res chain seq x y z
N MET A 1 -0.06 17.00 -2.02
CA MET A 1 -1.04 16.78 -3.10
C MET A 1 -1.62 15.39 -2.96
N ASN A 2 -2.93 15.27 -3.09
CA ASN A 2 -3.64 13.99 -3.18
C ASN A 2 -3.81 13.60 -4.65
N PRO A 3 -3.23 12.48 -5.11
CA PRO A 3 -3.42 12.02 -6.49
C PRO A 3 -4.77 11.31 -6.70
N LEU A 4 -5.50 10.96 -5.64
CA LEU A 4 -6.77 10.24 -5.74
C LEU A 4 -7.94 11.19 -5.98
N GLY A 5 -8.95 10.74 -6.74
CA GLY A 5 -10.18 11.50 -6.98
C GLY A 5 -11.16 11.53 -5.81
N HIS A 6 -10.73 11.11 -4.62
CA HIS A 6 -11.52 11.05 -3.39
C HIS A 6 -10.89 11.92 -2.32
N GLU A 7 -11.72 12.57 -1.52
CA GLU A 7 -11.27 13.22 -0.29
C GLU A 7 -10.77 12.16 0.70
N LYS A 8 -9.68 12.45 1.42
CA LYS A 8 -9.10 11.52 2.38
C LYS A 8 -8.61 12.22 3.64
N ASN A 9 -9.10 11.78 4.80
CA ASN A 9 -8.44 12.01 6.08
C ASN A 9 -7.29 11.03 6.24
N THR A 10 -6.10 11.53 6.56
CA THR A 10 -4.89 10.71 6.72
C THR A 10 -3.97 11.32 7.77
N VAL A 11 -3.02 10.52 8.24
CA VAL A 11 -1.88 11.01 9.02
C VAL A 11 -0.72 11.26 8.04
N ILE A 12 -0.11 12.44 8.12
CA ILE A 12 1.12 12.77 7.39
C ILE A 12 2.24 12.95 8.40
N CYS A 13 3.39 12.31 8.18
CA CYS A 13 4.57 12.44 9.01
C CYS A 13 5.71 13.07 8.19
N ILE A 14 6.39 14.06 8.77
CA ILE A 14 7.59 14.67 8.19
C ILE A 14 8.76 14.60 9.16
N LYS A 15 9.96 14.33 8.65
CA LYS A 15 11.18 14.29 9.46
C LYS A 15 11.64 15.71 9.79
N VAL A 16 11.81 16.02 11.07
CA VAL A 16 12.34 17.29 11.59
C VAL A 16 13.55 17.05 12.51
N PRO A 17 14.50 17.99 12.59
CA PRO A 17 15.75 17.76 13.31
C PRO A 17 15.64 17.87 14.84
N SER A 18 14.56 18.45 15.37
CA SER A 18 14.36 18.69 16.81
C SER A 18 12.87 18.74 17.18
N ASN A 19 12.56 18.73 18.48
CA ASN A 19 11.20 18.70 19.02
C ASN A 19 10.58 20.09 19.30
N ASP A 20 11.07 21.13 18.61
CA ASP A 20 10.64 22.53 18.74
C ASP A 20 9.94 23.04 17.48
N PHE A 21 9.37 22.11 16.70
CA PHE A 21 8.59 22.39 15.51
C PHE A 21 7.11 22.06 15.74
N TYR A 22 6.24 22.74 15.02
CA TYR A 22 4.83 22.39 14.94
C TYR A 22 4.24 22.80 13.58
N ILE A 23 3.16 22.13 13.21
CA ILE A 23 2.40 22.39 12.01
C ILE A 23 1.26 23.36 12.30
N LEU A 24 1.06 24.30 11.37
CA LEU A 24 -0.13 25.14 11.26
C LEU A 24 -0.83 24.89 9.92
N THR A 25 -2.16 24.95 9.93
CA THR A 25 -2.98 25.06 8.72
C THR A 25 -2.92 26.49 8.17
N ASP A 26 -3.47 26.69 6.96
CA ASP A 26 -3.53 28.00 6.31
C ASP A 26 -4.27 29.07 7.13
N ASP A 27 -5.28 28.67 7.90
CA ASP A 27 -6.03 29.55 8.81
C ASP A 27 -5.33 29.80 10.16
N ARG A 28 -4.07 29.35 10.30
CA ARG A 28 -3.25 29.46 11.52
C ARG A 28 -3.76 28.65 12.70
N SER A 29 -4.66 27.69 12.49
CA SER A 29 -5.01 26.72 13.54
C SER A 29 -3.97 25.61 13.66
N VAL A 30 -3.94 24.96 14.83
CA VAL A 30 -3.01 23.88 15.15
C VAL A 30 -3.77 22.55 14.97
N PRO A 31 -3.50 21.77 13.91
CA PRO A 31 -4.10 20.44 13.78
C PRO A 31 -3.57 19.52 14.88
N ILE A 32 -4.30 18.42 15.15
CA ILE A 32 -3.79 17.36 16.02
C ILE A 32 -2.49 16.85 15.41
N GLN A 33 -1.44 16.79 16.23
CA GLN A 33 -0.11 16.41 15.82
C GLN A 33 0.65 15.81 16.99
N GLU A 34 1.67 15.00 16.70
CA GLU A 34 2.49 14.31 17.69
C GLU A 34 3.85 13.92 17.11
N TYR A 35 4.81 13.69 18.00
CA TYR A 35 6.16 13.25 17.65
C TYR A 35 6.33 11.75 17.80
N HIS A 36 6.95 11.13 16.81
CA HIS A 36 7.48 9.76 16.86
C HIS A 36 8.99 9.76 16.65
N PRO A 37 9.71 8.74 17.16
CA PRO A 37 11.14 8.60 16.91
C PRO A 37 11.41 8.08 15.50
N VAL A 38 12.51 8.54 14.91
CA VAL A 38 13.01 7.97 13.65
C VAL A 38 13.98 6.82 13.98
N ILE A 39 13.52 5.59 13.75
CA ILE A 39 14.29 4.38 14.08
C ILE A 39 14.78 3.72 12.79
N GLU A 40 16.04 3.99 12.43
CA GLU A 40 16.68 3.42 11.24
C GLU A 40 17.33 2.06 11.51
N SER A 41 17.91 1.89 12.70
CA SER A 41 18.49 0.62 13.16
C SER A 41 18.56 0.60 14.68
N PHE A 42 18.55 -0.60 15.26
CA PHE A 42 18.71 -0.83 16.70
C PHE A 42 19.26 -2.24 16.93
N ASP A 43 19.83 -2.51 18.10
CA ASP A 43 20.29 -3.84 18.50
C ASP A 43 20.15 -4.04 20.02
N ASP A 44 20.43 -5.26 20.49
CA ASP A 44 20.38 -5.64 21.91
C ASP A 44 21.72 -5.44 22.65
N LYS A 45 22.81 -5.18 21.91
CA LYS A 45 24.18 -5.14 22.44
C LYS A 45 24.60 -3.72 22.81
N ASN A 46 24.25 -2.75 21.99
CA ASN A 46 24.66 -1.36 22.05
C ASN A 46 23.46 -0.46 22.35
N GLU A 47 23.64 0.44 23.31
CA GLU A 47 22.63 1.45 23.58
C GLU A 47 22.55 2.46 22.41
N THR A 48 21.38 2.52 21.77
CA THR A 48 21.14 3.44 20.64
C THR A 48 20.41 4.70 21.15
N ASN A 49 20.91 5.89 20.80
CA ASN A 49 20.19 7.14 21.04
C ASN A 49 19.27 7.46 19.86
N ILE A 50 17.96 7.34 20.06
CA ILE A 50 16.98 7.56 18.98
C ILE A 50 16.82 9.04 18.61
N ASP A 51 17.20 9.97 19.51
CA ASP A 51 17.09 11.41 19.26
C ASP A 51 18.06 11.89 18.16
N ASN A 52 19.16 11.17 17.94
CA ASN A 52 20.19 11.53 16.96
C ASN A 52 19.67 11.47 15.52
N ASN A 53 18.59 10.73 15.29
CA ASN A 53 18.02 10.54 13.95
C ASN A 53 16.96 11.60 13.62
N GLY A 54 16.67 12.53 14.54
CA GLY A 54 15.55 13.46 14.44
C GLY A 54 14.22 12.82 14.82
N PHE A 55 13.14 13.50 14.45
CA PHE A 55 11.78 13.19 14.89
C PHE A 55 10.84 13.15 13.69
N ASP A 56 9.91 12.22 13.68
CA ASP A 56 8.76 12.27 12.78
C ASP A 56 7.66 13.09 13.44
N LEU A 57 7.40 14.29 12.90
CA LEU A 57 6.24 15.10 13.27
C LEU A 57 5.05 14.65 12.45
N CYS A 58 4.16 13.88 13.07
CA CYS A 58 2.95 13.34 12.48
C CYS A 58 1.76 14.25 12.78
N PHE A 59 0.89 14.53 11.81
CA PHE A 59 -0.28 15.38 11.97
C PHE A 59 -1.47 14.92 11.13
N GLU A 60 -2.66 15.29 11.59
CA GLU A 60 -3.91 15.04 10.88
C GLU A 60 -4.04 15.97 9.66
N ALA A 61 -4.26 15.37 8.49
CA ALA A 61 -4.45 16.07 7.23
C ALA A 61 -5.72 15.63 6.52
N LEU A 62 -6.53 16.61 6.11
CA LEU A 62 -7.68 16.43 5.22
C LEU A 62 -7.24 16.78 3.81
N LEU A 63 -7.17 15.78 2.94
CA LEU A 63 -6.68 15.95 1.58
C LEU A 63 -7.86 16.00 0.59
N PRO A 64 -8.06 17.10 -0.15
CA PRO A 64 -9.12 17.22 -1.15
C PRO A 64 -8.89 16.27 -2.35
N PRO A 65 -9.94 15.91 -3.11
CA PRO A 65 -9.82 15.06 -4.29
C PRO A 65 -9.00 15.74 -5.39
N LEU A 66 -8.01 15.03 -5.92
CA LEU A 66 -7.03 15.51 -6.92
C LEU A 66 -6.52 16.93 -6.61
N GLY A 67 -6.21 17.19 -5.34
CA GLY A 67 -6.04 18.55 -4.83
C GLY A 67 -4.75 18.77 -4.05
N LEU A 68 -4.45 20.05 -3.82
CA LEU A 68 -3.37 20.50 -2.95
C LEU A 68 -3.97 21.12 -1.68
N VAL A 69 -3.25 20.92 -0.59
CA VAL A 69 -3.45 21.62 0.68
C VAL A 69 -2.08 22.01 1.18
N THR A 70 -1.98 23.18 1.80
CA THR A 70 -0.73 23.70 2.38
C THR A 70 -0.78 23.67 3.90
N TYR A 71 0.40 23.47 4.46
CA TYR A 71 0.66 23.49 5.89
C TYR A 71 1.95 24.27 6.10
N THR A 72 2.00 25.06 7.18
CA THR A 72 3.20 25.79 7.57
C THR A 72 3.89 25.05 8.70
N LEU A 73 5.15 24.66 8.47
CA LEU A 73 6.04 24.16 9.52
C LEU A 73 6.71 25.37 10.19
N GLU A 74 6.41 25.60 11.47
CA GLU A 74 7.02 26.66 12.26
C GLU A 74 7.92 26.09 13.35
N ARG A 75 8.97 26.84 13.69
CA ARG A 75 9.82 26.56 14.84
C ARG A 75 9.46 27.52 15.96
N GLY A 76 9.20 27.02 17.17
CA GLY A 76 8.88 27.89 18.29
C GLY A 76 8.43 27.18 19.55
N ILE A 77 8.11 27.98 20.57
CA ILE A 77 7.68 27.52 21.90
C ILE A 77 6.19 27.73 22.16
N MET A 78 5.44 28.26 21.18
CA MET A 78 4.00 28.55 21.34
C MET A 78 3.17 27.28 21.53
N TYR A 79 3.55 26.20 20.85
CA TYR A 79 2.93 24.90 20.97
C TYR A 79 4.01 23.83 20.99
N LYS A 80 3.87 22.85 21.88
CA LYS A 80 4.73 21.67 21.94
C LYS A 80 3.87 20.44 21.65
N PRO A 81 4.00 19.83 20.46
CA PRO A 81 3.32 18.57 20.17
C PRO A 81 3.62 17.51 21.24
N PRO A 82 2.63 16.69 21.63
CA PRO A 82 2.87 15.52 22.48
C PRO A 82 3.85 14.56 21.80
N VAL A 83 4.58 13.80 22.61
CA VAL A 83 5.49 12.73 22.16
C VAL A 83 4.82 11.38 22.32
N ALA A 84 5.11 10.44 21.43
CA ALA A 84 4.67 9.07 21.54
C ALA A 84 5.31 8.36 22.74
N GLN A 85 4.56 7.46 23.36
CA GLN A 85 5.07 6.58 24.40
C GLN A 85 5.89 5.44 23.75
N ILE A 86 7.08 5.17 24.29
CA ILE A 86 7.96 4.13 23.76
C ILE A 86 8.03 2.96 24.73
N SER A 87 7.75 1.75 24.26
CA SER A 87 7.88 0.52 25.06
C SER A 87 8.87 -0.44 24.42
N LEU A 88 9.79 -0.97 25.22
CA LEU A 88 10.91 -1.80 24.76
C LEU A 88 10.73 -3.26 25.19
N SER A 89 11.14 -4.17 24.31
CA SER A 89 11.32 -5.59 24.64
C SER A 89 12.69 -5.84 25.32
N LYS A 90 13.63 -6.54 24.67
CA LYS A 90 14.98 -6.83 25.21
C LYS A 90 16.05 -5.81 24.76
N THR A 91 15.66 -4.78 24.02
CA THR A 91 16.58 -3.78 23.44
C THR A 91 16.97 -2.70 24.44
N LYS A 92 18.10 -2.01 24.17
CA LYS A 92 18.59 -0.88 24.97
C LYS A 92 18.56 0.40 24.14
N ILE A 93 17.64 1.30 24.49
CA ILE A 93 17.48 2.60 23.82
C ILE A 93 17.46 3.71 24.86
N LYS A 94 18.06 4.84 24.51
CA LYS A 94 17.97 6.08 25.27
C LYS A 94 17.32 7.19 24.44
N SER A 95 16.62 8.07 25.13
CA SER A 95 16.10 9.33 24.63
C SER A 95 16.02 10.33 25.78
N ASN A 96 16.24 11.60 25.48
CA ASN A 96 15.98 12.71 26.39
C ASN A 96 14.58 13.33 26.18
N HIS A 97 13.85 12.90 25.15
CA HIS A 97 12.62 13.52 24.69
C HIS A 97 11.41 12.59 24.76
N PHE A 98 11.61 11.28 24.64
CA PHE A 98 10.56 10.27 24.70
C PHE A 98 10.54 9.56 26.04
N ASP A 99 9.33 9.31 26.55
CA ASP A 99 9.13 8.48 27.74
C ASP A 99 9.29 7.00 27.37
N ILE A 100 10.35 6.38 27.89
CA ILE A 100 10.72 4.99 27.58
C ILE A 100 10.33 4.07 28.74
N SER A 101 9.42 3.12 28.47
CA SER A 101 9.14 1.97 29.33
C SER A 101 10.06 0.80 28.97
N SER A 102 10.84 0.33 29.96
CA SER A 102 11.79 -0.78 29.82
C SER A 102 11.13 -2.16 29.69
N THR A 103 9.81 -2.24 29.78
CA THR A 103 9.05 -3.47 29.57
C THR A 103 7.74 -3.18 28.83
N ILE A 104 7.35 -4.09 27.94
CA ILE A 104 6.06 -4.08 27.26
C ILE A 104 5.04 -4.77 28.17
N LYS A 105 4.16 -3.98 28.79
CA LYS A 105 3.08 -4.47 29.65
C LYS A 105 1.86 -4.91 28.85
N ASP A 106 1.58 -4.18 27.76
CA ASP A 106 0.51 -4.47 26.82
C ASP A 106 1.08 -4.48 25.40
N ASN A 107 0.81 -5.56 24.69
CA ASN A 107 1.22 -5.83 23.31
C ASN A 107 0.02 -5.75 22.36
N ARG A 108 -1.04 -5.04 22.77
CA ARG A 108 -2.24 -4.78 22.00
C ARG A 108 -2.28 -3.33 21.55
N ILE A 109 -2.57 -3.09 20.28
CA ILE A 109 -2.75 -1.78 19.70
C ILE A 109 -4.16 -1.73 19.09
N LYS A 110 -4.89 -0.65 19.39
CA LYS A 110 -6.28 -0.51 18.96
C LYS A 110 -6.58 0.90 18.48
N ASN A 111 -7.31 1.01 17.38
CA ASN A 111 -7.97 2.25 16.95
C ASN A 111 -9.50 2.05 16.89
N SER A 112 -10.22 2.95 16.22
CA SER A 112 -11.68 2.86 16.06
C SER A 112 -12.15 1.71 15.15
N PHE A 113 -11.27 1.10 14.38
CA PHE A 113 -11.57 0.16 13.30
C PHE A 113 -10.94 -1.23 13.44
N VAL A 114 -9.76 -1.32 14.06
CA VAL A 114 -8.96 -2.54 14.15
C VAL A 114 -8.37 -2.72 15.56
N ASP A 115 -8.28 -3.97 15.97
CA ASP A 115 -7.71 -4.43 17.22
C ASP A 115 -6.63 -5.47 16.95
N VAL A 116 -5.38 -5.14 17.26
CA VAL A 116 -4.20 -5.93 16.89
C VAL A 116 -3.44 -6.35 18.12
N THR A 117 -3.08 -7.64 18.21
CA THR A 117 -2.15 -8.13 19.23
C THR A 117 -0.85 -8.59 18.60
N PHE A 118 0.26 -8.36 19.29
CA PHE A 118 1.60 -8.78 18.88
C PHE A 118 2.14 -9.85 19.82
N ASN A 119 2.86 -10.83 19.31
CA ASN A 119 3.54 -11.83 20.11
C ASN A 119 4.61 -11.16 20.99
N SER A 120 4.51 -11.33 22.32
CA SER A 120 5.41 -10.68 23.28
C SER A 120 6.86 -11.15 23.21
N LYS A 121 7.14 -12.27 22.54
CA LYS A 121 8.49 -12.81 22.35
C LYS A 121 9.12 -12.39 21.03
N THR A 122 8.34 -12.36 19.95
CA THR A 122 8.88 -12.16 18.59
C THR A 122 8.63 -10.76 18.04
N GLY A 123 7.65 -10.02 18.57
CA GLY A 123 7.21 -8.73 18.05
C GLY A 123 6.33 -8.81 16.80
N PHE A 124 6.13 -10.01 16.23
CA PHE A 124 5.23 -10.20 15.09
C PHE A 124 3.77 -10.25 15.53
N ILE A 125 2.87 -10.00 14.58
CA ILE A 125 1.44 -10.05 14.81
C ILE A 125 1.00 -11.44 15.29
N ASP A 126 0.03 -11.48 16.20
CA ASP A 126 -0.59 -12.69 16.76
C ASP A 126 -2.10 -12.76 16.46
N SER A 127 -2.79 -11.61 16.44
CA SER A 127 -4.18 -11.56 16.00
C SER A 127 -4.60 -10.19 15.47
N ILE A 128 -5.61 -10.20 14.58
CA ILE A 128 -6.35 -9.02 14.12
C ILE A 128 -7.84 -9.29 14.31
N ASP A 129 -8.54 -8.43 15.05
CA ASP A 129 -9.98 -8.54 15.29
C ASP A 129 -10.39 -9.95 15.76
N LYS A 130 -9.57 -10.50 16.67
CA LYS A 130 -9.65 -11.87 17.24
C LYS A 130 -9.34 -13.02 16.26
N THR A 131 -9.08 -12.73 14.99
CA THR A 131 -8.61 -13.72 14.02
C THR A 131 -7.15 -14.00 14.30
N LYS A 132 -6.80 -15.26 14.58
CA LYS A 132 -5.41 -15.64 14.86
C LYS A 132 -4.59 -15.60 13.57
N ILE A 133 -3.41 -15.01 13.66
CA ILE A 133 -2.46 -14.85 12.56
C ILE A 133 -1.05 -15.02 13.12
N ASP A 134 -0.37 -16.10 12.76
CA ASP A 134 1.05 -16.34 13.01
C ASP A 134 1.85 -15.91 11.79
N LEU A 135 2.33 -14.65 11.81
CA LEU A 135 3.27 -14.15 10.80
C LEU A 135 4.67 -14.61 11.14
N HIS A 136 5.34 -15.22 10.17
CA HIS A 136 6.75 -15.57 10.28
C HIS A 136 7.44 -15.56 8.91
N PHE A 137 8.76 -15.49 8.93
CA PHE A 137 9.57 -15.59 7.71
C PHE A 137 10.00 -17.05 7.49
N THR A 138 10.06 -17.44 6.23
CA THR A 138 10.42 -18.80 5.79
C THR A 138 11.54 -18.74 4.77
N LYS A 139 12.20 -19.87 4.54
CA LYS A 139 13.22 -20.02 3.50
C LYS A 139 12.99 -21.27 2.68
N TYR A 140 13.27 -21.16 1.38
CA TYR A 140 13.46 -22.27 0.47
C TYR A 140 14.95 -22.38 0.12
N GLY A 141 15.44 -23.61 -0.04
CA GLY A 141 16.69 -23.87 -0.74
C GLY A 141 16.43 -24.08 -2.22
N VAL A 142 17.50 -24.09 -3.02
CA VAL A 142 17.44 -24.46 -4.43
C VAL A 142 17.75 -25.94 -4.58
N MET A 143 16.97 -26.65 -5.42
CA MET A 143 17.25 -28.04 -5.77
C MET A 143 18.66 -28.18 -6.35
N LYS A 144 19.41 -29.22 -5.95
CA LYS A 144 20.81 -29.41 -6.41
C LYS A 144 20.91 -30.21 -7.70
N ASP A 145 19.97 -31.11 -7.92
CA ASP A 145 19.97 -32.04 -9.06
C ASP A 145 18.83 -31.67 -10.03
N GLY A 146 19.08 -31.81 -11.33
CA GLY A 146 18.12 -31.44 -12.37
C GLY A 146 18.08 -29.95 -12.65
N GLN A 147 16.90 -29.44 -13.00
CA GLN A 147 16.72 -28.03 -13.35
C GLN A 147 16.76 -27.15 -12.09
N HIS A 148 17.70 -26.23 -12.04
CA HIS A 148 17.89 -25.33 -10.91
C HIS A 148 16.89 -24.16 -10.94
N SER A 149 16.62 -23.58 -9.77
CA SER A 149 16.03 -22.24 -9.70
C SER A 149 16.94 -21.22 -10.37
N GLY A 150 16.36 -20.24 -11.05
CA GLY A 150 17.08 -19.12 -11.64
C GLY A 150 16.14 -17.93 -11.87
N PRO A 151 16.49 -16.98 -12.73
CA PRO A 151 15.70 -15.76 -12.97
C PRO A 151 14.21 -16.00 -13.31
N TYR A 152 13.89 -17.11 -13.98
CA TYR A 152 12.54 -17.45 -14.45
C TYR A 152 11.92 -18.60 -13.66
N ILE A 153 12.71 -19.61 -13.31
CA ILE A 153 12.21 -20.85 -12.73
C ILE A 153 12.32 -20.81 -11.20
N PHE A 154 11.21 -21.15 -10.54
CA PHE A 154 11.18 -21.48 -9.12
C PHE A 154 11.15 -23.01 -8.95
N HIS A 155 12.26 -23.59 -8.50
CA HIS A 155 12.40 -25.04 -8.26
C HIS A 155 13.01 -25.28 -6.87
N PRO A 156 12.20 -25.15 -5.81
CA PRO A 156 12.70 -25.28 -4.44
C PRO A 156 13.11 -26.72 -4.09
N ASP A 157 13.96 -26.85 -3.08
CA ASP A 157 14.42 -28.14 -2.53
C ASP A 157 13.38 -28.88 -1.66
N GLY A 158 12.18 -28.33 -1.53
CA GLY A 158 11.08 -28.88 -0.74
C GLY A 158 10.16 -27.79 -0.17
N PRO A 159 9.30 -28.12 0.81
CA PRO A 159 8.50 -27.14 1.54
C PRO A 159 9.38 -26.14 2.29
N SER A 160 8.86 -24.91 2.47
CA SER A 160 9.60 -23.87 3.17
C SER A 160 9.84 -24.20 4.64
N LYS A 161 10.96 -23.69 5.16
CA LYS A 161 11.38 -23.86 6.55
C LYS A 161 11.29 -22.53 7.27
N ARG A 162 10.66 -22.48 8.44
CA ARG A 162 10.60 -21.28 9.28
C ARG A 162 12.01 -20.81 9.66
N ILE A 163 12.28 -19.52 9.50
CA ILE A 163 13.51 -18.88 9.97
C ILE A 163 13.37 -18.64 11.47
N SER A 164 14.45 -18.86 12.23
CA SER A 164 14.43 -18.67 13.67
C SER A 164 14.10 -17.23 14.05
N GLU A 165 13.17 -17.08 14.99
CA GLU A 165 12.80 -15.81 15.63
C GLU A 165 13.46 -15.65 17.01
N GLU A 166 14.35 -16.59 17.37
CA GLU A 166 15.11 -16.51 18.62
C GLU A 166 15.99 -15.26 18.61
N GLY A 167 15.83 -14.44 19.64
CA GLY A 167 16.57 -13.19 19.77
C GLY A 167 15.93 -12.00 19.05
N ASN A 168 14.75 -12.15 18.44
CA ASN A 168 13.99 -11.00 17.97
C ASN A 168 13.84 -9.96 19.08
N ILE A 169 13.99 -8.70 18.70
CA ILE A 169 13.77 -7.55 19.55
C ILE A 169 12.87 -6.56 18.82
N PHE A 170 12.02 -5.89 19.59
CA PHE A 170 11.06 -4.95 19.07
C PHE A 170 10.80 -3.78 20.01
N ILE A 171 10.27 -2.71 19.42
CA ILE A 171 9.96 -1.42 20.03
C ILE A 171 8.54 -1.06 19.60
N ILE A 172 7.72 -0.64 20.55
CA ILE A 172 6.38 -0.09 20.28
C ILE A 172 6.46 1.42 20.52
N SER A 173 6.10 2.20 19.51
CA SER A 173 5.90 3.65 19.60
C SER A 173 4.41 3.94 19.45
N GLU A 174 3.77 4.42 20.51
CA GLU A 174 2.32 4.60 20.56
C GLU A 174 1.96 6.07 20.78
N GLY A 175 1.24 6.64 19.82
CA GLY A 175 0.64 7.97 19.88
C GLY A 175 -0.87 7.92 19.62
N LYS A 176 -1.51 9.08 19.63
CA LYS A 176 -2.94 9.26 19.39
C LYS A 176 -3.31 9.20 17.90
N LEU A 177 -2.40 9.59 17.01
CA LEU A 177 -2.60 9.56 15.56
C LEU A 177 -2.06 8.27 14.95
N LYS A 178 -0.96 7.76 15.47
CA LYS A 178 -0.28 6.60 14.90
C LYS A 178 0.35 5.73 16.00
N SER A 179 0.41 4.44 15.73
CA SER A 179 1.24 3.51 16.49
C SER A 179 2.13 2.73 15.53
N THR A 180 3.39 2.55 15.89
CA THR A 180 4.37 1.82 15.08
C THR A 180 5.07 0.76 15.92
N VAL A 181 5.13 -0.47 15.40
CA VAL A 181 5.91 -1.55 15.99
C VAL A 181 7.11 -1.81 15.09
N PHE A 182 8.31 -1.61 15.61
CA PHE A 182 9.57 -1.88 14.91
C PHE A 182 10.13 -3.19 15.43
N VAL A 183 10.38 -4.14 14.53
CA VAL A 183 10.94 -5.45 14.85
C VAL A 183 12.27 -5.61 14.12
N LYS A 184 13.33 -5.91 14.87
CA LYS A 184 14.56 -6.47 14.32
C LYS A 184 14.48 -7.98 14.49
N GLY A 185 14.36 -8.66 13.35
CA GLY A 185 14.20 -10.10 13.27
C GLY A 185 15.54 -10.82 13.09
N SER A 186 15.49 -11.95 12.38
CA SER A 186 16.66 -12.79 12.14
C SER A 186 17.83 -12.02 11.50
N ASN A 187 19.00 -12.17 12.09
CA ASN A 187 20.25 -11.61 11.57
C ASN A 187 20.71 -12.31 10.28
N ASP A 188 20.25 -13.54 10.01
CA ASP A 188 20.62 -14.32 8.81
C ASP A 188 20.23 -13.59 7.52
N VAL A 189 19.11 -12.85 7.57
CA VAL A 189 18.54 -12.09 6.45
C VAL A 189 18.49 -10.59 6.73
N ASN A 190 19.13 -10.14 7.82
CA ASN A 190 19.14 -8.75 8.29
C ASN A 190 17.74 -8.11 8.32
N LEU A 191 16.77 -8.81 8.90
CA LEU A 191 15.36 -8.44 8.83
C LEU A 191 15.05 -7.23 9.73
N TYR A 192 14.52 -6.18 9.13
CA TYR A 192 13.77 -5.12 9.79
C TYR A 192 12.32 -5.17 9.31
N HIS A 193 11.39 -5.27 10.23
CA HIS A 193 9.96 -5.40 9.96
C HIS A 193 9.21 -4.33 10.74
N THR A 194 8.28 -3.63 10.10
CA THR A 194 7.50 -2.59 10.75
C THR A 194 6.01 -2.79 10.52
N TYR A 195 5.23 -2.54 11.57
CA TYR A 195 3.78 -2.41 11.50
C TYR A 195 3.40 -0.97 11.78
N GLU A 196 2.52 -0.40 10.97
CA GLU A 196 1.94 0.93 11.19
C GLU A 196 0.42 0.82 11.23
N ILE A 197 -0.15 1.32 12.34
CA ILE A 197 -1.59 1.45 12.56
C ILE A 197 -1.88 2.94 12.77
N THR A 198 -2.69 3.53 11.90
CA THR A 198 -3.05 4.94 11.97
C THR A 198 -4.44 5.11 12.58
N LYS A 199 -4.79 6.30 13.04
CA LYS A 199 -6.11 6.63 13.61
C LYS A 199 -7.28 6.38 12.65
N PHE A 200 -7.08 6.54 11.34
CA PHE A 200 -8.15 6.59 10.35
C PHE A 200 -8.32 5.31 9.53
N ASP A 201 -7.31 4.45 9.52
CA ASP A 201 -7.31 3.28 8.66
C ASP A 201 -7.72 2.00 9.41
N LYS A 202 -8.51 1.16 8.76
CA LYS A 202 -8.73 -0.23 9.21
C LYS A 202 -7.54 -1.13 8.87
N SER A 203 -6.80 -0.77 7.82
CA SER A 203 -5.67 -1.56 7.33
C SER A 203 -4.43 -1.38 8.20
N ILE A 204 -3.69 -2.46 8.39
CA ILE A 204 -2.35 -2.43 9.01
C ILE A 204 -1.32 -2.39 7.90
N THR A 205 -0.47 -1.37 7.89
CA THR A 205 0.63 -1.30 6.93
C THR A 205 1.81 -2.11 7.45
N ILE A 206 2.37 -2.98 6.61
CA ILE A 206 3.59 -3.73 6.86
C ILE A 206 4.70 -3.19 5.95
N GLN A 207 5.91 -3.03 6.48
CA GLN A 207 7.10 -2.87 5.66
C GLN A 207 8.19 -3.85 6.10
N ASN A 208 8.88 -4.43 5.12
CA ASN A 208 10.06 -5.25 5.35
C ASN A 208 11.27 -4.57 4.71
N SER A 209 12.40 -4.65 5.39
CA SER A 209 13.73 -4.42 4.83
C SER A 209 14.56 -5.68 5.11
N VAL A 210 15.06 -6.31 4.04
CA VAL A 210 15.82 -7.56 4.12
C VAL A 210 17.08 -7.46 3.28
N ASP A 211 18.13 -8.17 3.67
CA ASP A 211 19.37 -8.25 2.91
C ASP A 211 19.84 -9.71 2.84
N ILE A 212 19.60 -10.32 1.69
CA ILE A 212 20.03 -11.70 1.37
C ILE A 212 21.27 -11.72 0.47
N SER A 213 21.94 -10.59 0.26
CA SER A 213 23.04 -10.45 -0.72
C SER A 213 24.24 -11.36 -0.44
N LYS A 214 24.42 -11.74 0.82
CA LYS A 214 25.51 -12.61 1.29
C LYS A 214 25.14 -14.09 1.33
N LEU A 215 23.89 -14.43 1.05
CA LEU A 215 23.41 -15.81 1.04
C LEU A 215 23.68 -16.44 -0.33
N SER A 216 23.42 -17.73 -0.47
CA SER A 216 23.56 -18.48 -1.72
C SER A 216 22.40 -19.46 -1.81
N ASN A 217 21.78 -19.56 -2.99
CA ASN A 217 20.70 -20.51 -3.25
C ASN A 217 19.59 -20.46 -2.20
N PHE A 218 19.07 -19.25 -2.00
CA PHE A 218 18.18 -18.88 -0.91
C PHE A 218 17.00 -18.08 -1.46
N GLU A 219 15.78 -18.53 -1.15
CA GLU A 219 14.57 -17.78 -1.46
C GLU A 219 13.80 -17.49 -0.18
N LEU A 220 13.55 -16.21 0.08
CA LEU A 220 12.91 -15.71 1.29
C LEU A 220 11.39 -15.67 1.10
N GLY A 221 10.67 -16.29 2.04
CA GLY A 221 9.22 -16.21 2.13
C GLY A 221 8.76 -15.43 3.37
N MET A 222 7.55 -14.87 3.29
CA MET A 222 6.78 -14.35 4.42
C MET A 222 5.45 -15.12 4.44
N LYS A 223 5.20 -15.83 5.55
CA LYS A 223 4.04 -16.72 5.71
C LYS A 223 3.10 -16.19 6.79
N PHE A 224 1.80 -16.26 6.52
CA PHE A 224 0.71 -15.97 7.44
C PHE A 224 -0.06 -17.26 7.66
N ALA A 225 0.06 -17.86 8.85
CA ALA A 225 -0.77 -18.99 9.25
C ALA A 225 -1.94 -18.50 10.08
N THR A 226 -3.16 -18.71 9.60
CA THR A 226 -4.37 -18.07 10.17
C THR A 226 -5.39 -19.10 10.64
N SER A 227 -6.34 -18.65 11.46
CA SER A 227 -7.50 -19.46 11.83
C SER A 227 -8.60 -19.52 10.75
N ILE A 228 -8.41 -18.88 9.59
CA ILE A 228 -9.41 -18.85 8.50
C ILE A 228 -9.41 -20.20 7.79
N ASN A 229 -10.60 -20.76 7.56
CA ASN A 229 -10.75 -22.06 6.91
C ASN A 229 -11.07 -21.93 5.40
N ASN A 230 -10.07 -21.54 4.60
CA ASN A 230 -10.21 -21.37 3.15
C ASN A 230 -10.14 -22.67 2.34
N LYS A 231 -10.01 -23.82 3.01
CA LYS A 231 -9.84 -25.16 2.42
C LYS A 231 -8.62 -25.18 1.48
N ASP A 232 -8.86 -25.32 0.18
CA ASP A 232 -7.85 -25.29 -0.89
C ASP A 232 -8.03 -24.08 -1.81
N THR A 233 -8.88 -23.11 -1.46
CA THR A 233 -9.27 -21.99 -2.32
C THR A 233 -8.67 -20.69 -1.83
N PHE A 234 -8.10 -19.91 -2.76
CA PHE A 234 -7.62 -18.56 -2.49
C PHE A 234 -7.81 -17.70 -3.73
N TYR A 235 -7.62 -16.39 -3.63
CA TYR A 235 -7.84 -15.48 -4.75
C TYR A 235 -6.63 -14.60 -4.94
N THR A 236 -6.21 -14.42 -6.20
CA THR A 236 -5.16 -13.48 -6.59
C THR A 236 -5.65 -12.55 -7.68
N ASP A 237 -5.10 -11.36 -7.76
CA ASP A 237 -5.45 -10.43 -8.82
C ASP A 237 -4.71 -10.72 -10.13
N LEU A 238 -5.28 -10.21 -11.22
CA LEU A 238 -4.64 -10.10 -12.52
C LEU A 238 -4.43 -8.61 -12.83
N ASN A 239 -3.17 -8.18 -12.76
CA ASN A 239 -2.71 -6.83 -13.13
C ASN A 239 -3.42 -5.67 -12.38
N GLY A 240 -3.89 -5.88 -11.15
CA GLY A 240 -4.68 -4.90 -10.40
C GLY A 240 -6.07 -4.64 -10.98
N PHE A 241 -6.51 -5.45 -11.93
CA PHE A 241 -7.78 -5.25 -12.62
C PHE A 241 -8.91 -6.07 -12.01
N GLN A 242 -8.77 -7.39 -12.00
CA GLN A 242 -9.79 -8.36 -11.58
C GLN A 242 -9.21 -9.38 -10.60
N MET A 243 -10.05 -9.97 -9.75
CA MET A 243 -9.68 -11.11 -8.89
C MET A 243 -10.11 -12.42 -9.53
N ILE A 244 -9.23 -13.41 -9.49
CA ILE A 244 -9.48 -14.75 -10.01
C ILE A 244 -9.33 -15.79 -8.90
N LYS A 245 -10.25 -16.76 -8.88
CA LYS A 245 -10.21 -17.89 -7.97
C LYS A 245 -9.05 -18.82 -8.33
N ARG A 246 -8.27 -19.19 -7.33
CA ARG A 246 -7.19 -20.18 -7.38
C ARG A 246 -7.55 -21.36 -6.49
N ARG A 247 -7.03 -22.52 -6.86
CA ARG A 247 -7.15 -23.74 -6.05
C ARG A 247 -5.77 -24.35 -5.89
N HIS A 248 -5.43 -24.74 -4.68
CA HIS A 248 -4.28 -25.59 -4.43
C HIS A 248 -4.56 -26.98 -5.01
N LEU A 249 -3.67 -27.44 -5.90
CA LEU A 249 -3.76 -28.72 -6.59
C LEU A 249 -2.59 -29.59 -6.11
N PRO A 250 -2.83 -30.55 -5.19
CA PRO A 250 -1.78 -31.41 -4.64
C PRO A 250 -1.10 -32.31 -5.68
N ASP A 251 -1.77 -32.57 -6.80
CA ASP A 251 -1.22 -33.35 -7.92
C ASP A 251 -0.17 -32.55 -8.74
N LEU A 252 -0.13 -31.23 -8.57
CA LEU A 252 0.91 -30.38 -9.14
C LEU A 252 2.11 -30.26 -8.19
N PRO A 253 3.33 -30.08 -8.70
CA PRO A 253 4.47 -29.76 -7.84
C PRO A 253 4.25 -28.43 -7.12
N LEU A 254 4.96 -28.21 -6.02
CA LEU A 254 4.80 -27.03 -5.15
C LEU A 254 4.82 -25.71 -5.94
N GLN A 255 5.80 -25.54 -6.82
CA GLN A 255 5.94 -24.35 -7.67
C GLN A 255 4.78 -24.15 -8.65
N GLY A 256 4.06 -25.23 -9.02
CA GLY A 256 2.86 -25.17 -9.86
C GLY A 256 1.66 -24.54 -9.17
N ASN A 257 1.75 -24.31 -7.85
CA ASN A 257 0.72 -23.66 -7.05
C ASN A 257 1.07 -22.22 -6.66
N PHE A 258 2.20 -21.67 -7.14
CA PHE A 258 2.52 -20.26 -6.98
C PHE A 258 1.97 -19.43 -8.14
N TYR A 259 1.38 -18.29 -7.82
CA TYR A 259 0.75 -17.39 -8.77
C TYR A 259 1.32 -15.98 -8.62
N PRO A 260 1.23 -15.15 -9.68
CA PRO A 260 1.51 -13.73 -9.57
C PRO A 260 0.61 -13.08 -8.51
N PHE A 261 1.23 -12.23 -7.70
CA PHE A 261 0.61 -11.31 -6.74
C PHE A 261 0.95 -9.87 -7.13
N PRO A 262 0.33 -9.33 -8.19
CA PRO A 262 0.60 -7.98 -8.63
C PRO A 262 0.17 -6.91 -7.62
N SER A 263 -0.98 -7.08 -6.97
CA SER A 263 -1.51 -6.03 -6.08
C SER A 263 -2.42 -6.51 -4.94
N MET A 264 -3.24 -7.56 -5.14
CA MET A 264 -4.23 -8.02 -4.17
C MET A 264 -4.33 -9.55 -4.13
N MET A 265 -4.46 -10.08 -2.92
CA MET A 265 -4.82 -11.48 -2.70
C MET A 265 -5.70 -11.60 -1.47
N TYR A 266 -6.52 -12.63 -1.39
CA TYR A 266 -7.25 -12.93 -0.16
C TYR A 266 -7.52 -14.42 0.02
N ILE A 267 -7.69 -14.79 1.28
CA ILE A 267 -8.30 -16.04 1.72
C ILE A 267 -9.54 -15.72 2.54
N GLU A 268 -10.55 -16.58 2.48
CA GLU A 268 -11.79 -16.39 3.22
C GLU A 268 -12.43 -17.72 3.62
N ASP A 269 -13.19 -17.69 4.71
CA ASP A 269 -14.17 -18.72 5.07
C ASP A 269 -15.58 -18.12 5.08
N THR A 270 -16.52 -18.69 5.83
CA THR A 270 -17.89 -18.18 5.90
C THR A 270 -18.01 -16.86 6.67
N ASP A 271 -17.08 -16.60 7.60
CA ASP A 271 -17.23 -15.56 8.61
C ASP A 271 -16.21 -14.43 8.42
N LYS A 272 -15.01 -14.77 7.93
CA LYS A 272 -13.86 -13.87 7.88
C LYS A 272 -13.15 -13.92 6.54
N ARG A 273 -12.66 -12.76 6.11
CA ARG A 273 -11.72 -12.62 5.01
C ARG A 273 -10.44 -11.94 5.50
N LEU A 274 -9.29 -12.49 5.11
CA LEU A 274 -8.00 -11.80 5.18
C LEU A 274 -7.59 -11.38 3.77
N SER A 275 -7.55 -10.07 3.54
CA SER A 275 -7.03 -9.45 2.32
C SER A 275 -5.62 -8.92 2.57
N ILE A 276 -4.69 -9.27 1.68
CA ILE A 276 -3.32 -8.75 1.67
C ILE A 276 -3.10 -7.99 0.36
N LEU A 277 -2.66 -6.75 0.50
CA LEU A 277 -2.36 -5.84 -0.62
C LEU A 277 -0.85 -5.61 -0.66
N THR A 278 -0.29 -5.47 -1.85
CA THR A 278 1.15 -5.27 -2.04
C THR A 278 1.45 -4.01 -2.84
N GLY A 279 2.51 -3.30 -2.46
CA GLY A 279 3.03 -2.14 -3.19
C GLY A 279 3.93 -2.52 -4.38
N GLN A 280 4.24 -3.82 -4.52
CA GLN A 280 5.12 -4.36 -5.56
C GLN A 280 4.66 -5.77 -6.00
N PRO A 281 4.83 -6.15 -7.27
CA PRO A 281 4.45 -7.48 -7.73
C PRO A 281 5.38 -8.55 -7.15
N LEU A 282 4.81 -9.63 -6.61
CA LEU A 282 5.54 -10.76 -6.01
C LEU A 282 4.92 -12.11 -6.43
N GLY A 283 5.46 -13.22 -5.93
CA GLY A 283 4.83 -14.54 -6.02
C GLY A 283 4.07 -14.88 -4.75
N VAL A 284 2.89 -15.49 -4.85
CA VAL A 284 2.08 -15.92 -3.69
C VAL A 284 1.45 -17.29 -3.89
N SER A 285 1.20 -17.98 -2.79
CA SER A 285 0.39 -19.20 -2.76
C SER A 285 -0.39 -19.34 -1.45
N SER A 286 -1.34 -20.27 -1.44
CA SER A 286 -1.98 -20.84 -0.25
C SER A 286 -1.86 -22.36 -0.34
N LEU A 287 -0.70 -22.88 0.08
CA LEU A 287 -0.36 -24.30 -0.03
C LEU A 287 -1.08 -25.17 1.00
N ASP A 288 -1.45 -24.59 2.14
CA ASP A 288 -2.23 -25.26 3.18
C ASP A 288 -3.45 -24.40 3.55
N ASN A 289 -4.47 -25.05 4.09
CA ASN A 289 -5.62 -24.38 4.67
C ASN A 289 -5.18 -23.37 5.76
N GLY A 290 -5.76 -22.17 5.70
CA GLY A 290 -5.46 -21.04 6.56
C GLY A 290 -4.13 -20.34 6.29
N ASN A 291 -3.34 -20.81 5.32
CA ASN A 291 -1.99 -20.31 5.10
C ASN A 291 -1.90 -19.44 3.84
N VAL A 292 -1.16 -18.34 3.94
CA VAL A 292 -0.70 -17.55 2.79
C VAL A 292 0.81 -17.47 2.83
N GLU A 293 1.49 -17.72 1.72
CA GLU A 293 2.95 -17.59 1.61
C GLU A 293 3.31 -16.68 0.43
N ILE A 294 4.08 -15.63 0.71
CA ILE A 294 4.53 -14.62 -0.26
C ILE A 294 6.05 -14.75 -0.40
N LEU A 295 6.55 -14.88 -1.62
CA LEU A 295 7.99 -14.81 -1.91
C LEU A 295 8.42 -13.34 -1.90
N ILE A 296 9.42 -13.00 -1.09
CA ILE A 296 9.87 -11.62 -0.86
C ILE A 296 11.09 -11.27 -1.73
N ASP A 297 12.10 -12.12 -1.71
CA ASP A 297 13.34 -11.92 -2.46
C ASP A 297 14.01 -13.28 -2.67
N ARG A 298 14.86 -13.39 -3.69
CA ARG A 298 15.53 -14.65 -4.03
C ARG A 298 16.92 -14.44 -4.61
N ARG A 299 17.81 -15.37 -4.30
CA ARG A 299 19.17 -15.41 -4.79
C ARG A 299 19.49 -16.83 -5.25
N SER A 300 19.89 -16.99 -6.51
CA SER A 300 20.30 -18.27 -7.07
C SER A 300 21.63 -18.13 -7.78
N ASP A 301 22.55 -19.05 -7.54
CA ASP A 301 23.85 -19.04 -8.19
C ASP A 301 23.85 -19.70 -9.57
N TYR A 302 22.74 -20.34 -9.96
CA TYR A 302 22.61 -21.12 -11.18
C TYR A 302 21.82 -20.38 -12.25
N ASP A 303 22.19 -20.60 -13.52
CA ASP A 303 21.35 -20.29 -14.67
C ASP A 303 20.27 -21.38 -14.79
N ASP A 304 19.04 -20.99 -15.10
CA ASP A 304 17.90 -21.91 -15.24
C ASP A 304 17.67 -22.35 -16.70
N GLU A 305 18.66 -22.15 -17.57
CA GLU A 305 18.69 -22.57 -18.97
C GLU A 305 17.58 -21.95 -19.84
N CYS A 306 17.01 -20.83 -19.39
CA CYS A 306 15.99 -20.07 -20.13
C CYS A 306 16.58 -18.98 -21.03
N GLY A 307 17.91 -18.93 -21.19
CA GLY A 307 18.62 -18.06 -22.12
C GLY A 307 19.22 -16.79 -21.54
N MET A 308 19.16 -16.57 -20.22
CA MET A 308 19.80 -15.42 -19.56
C MET A 308 21.31 -15.62 -19.40
N GLY A 309 21.79 -16.86 -19.24
CA GLY A 309 23.20 -17.20 -19.15
C GLY A 309 23.85 -16.86 -17.81
N GLN A 310 23.05 -16.60 -16.77
CA GLN A 310 23.51 -16.31 -15.41
C GLN A 310 22.39 -16.53 -14.38
N GLY A 311 22.79 -16.82 -13.14
CA GLY A 311 21.89 -16.78 -11.98
C GLY A 311 21.62 -15.36 -11.48
N ILE A 312 20.92 -15.28 -10.34
CA ILE A 312 20.55 -14.03 -9.67
C ILE A 312 21.58 -13.74 -8.57
N ARG A 313 22.62 -12.96 -8.89
CA ARG A 313 23.75 -12.65 -7.97
C ARG A 313 23.90 -11.17 -7.62
N ASP A 314 23.07 -10.32 -8.19
CA ASP A 314 23.05 -8.86 -8.05
C ASP A 314 22.02 -8.37 -7.02
N THR A 315 21.52 -9.26 -6.16
CA THR A 315 20.60 -8.95 -5.06
C THR A 315 21.16 -7.86 -4.15
N LEU A 316 20.37 -6.79 -3.95
CA LEU A 316 20.63 -5.71 -3.01
C LEU A 316 19.68 -5.82 -1.81
N LYS A 317 19.85 -4.92 -0.84
CA LYS A 317 18.87 -4.74 0.23
C LYS A 317 17.49 -4.45 -0.36
N ALA A 318 16.53 -5.35 -0.15
CA ALA A 318 15.18 -5.27 -0.69
C ALA A 318 14.20 -4.67 0.34
N TRP A 319 13.27 -3.87 -0.17
CA TRP A 319 12.17 -3.30 0.61
C TRP A 319 10.84 -3.78 0.03
N SER A 320 9.93 -4.22 0.88
CA SER A 320 8.57 -4.57 0.47
C SER A 320 7.55 -3.91 1.39
N LYS A 321 6.45 -3.43 0.80
CA LYS A 321 5.36 -2.78 1.50
C LYS A 321 4.04 -3.50 1.24
N PHE A 322 3.26 -3.71 2.29
CA PHE A 322 1.96 -4.38 2.24
C PHE A 322 0.93 -3.64 3.09
N SER A 323 -0.34 -3.91 2.83
CA SER A 323 -1.45 -3.56 3.72
C SER A 323 -2.31 -4.80 3.97
N MET A 324 -2.67 -5.05 5.23
CA MET A 324 -3.53 -6.18 5.61
C MET A 324 -4.87 -5.67 6.13
N ILE A 325 -5.94 -6.37 5.78
CA ILE A 325 -7.30 -6.07 6.23
C ILE A 325 -8.00 -7.38 6.59
N VAL A 326 -8.58 -7.43 7.78
CA VAL A 326 -9.51 -8.50 8.17
C VAL A 326 -10.94 -7.96 8.12
N GLU A 327 -11.82 -8.68 7.44
CA GLU A 327 -13.21 -8.29 7.23
C GLU A 327 -14.15 -9.38 7.73
N ASP A 328 -15.27 -8.94 8.32
CA ASP A 328 -16.39 -9.82 8.67
C ASP A 328 -17.29 -10.00 7.45
N LEU A 329 -17.67 -11.24 7.17
CA LEU A 329 -18.65 -11.57 6.13
C LEU A 329 -20.04 -11.74 6.76
N ILE A 330 -21.06 -11.15 6.14
CA ILE A 330 -22.47 -11.18 6.59
C ILE A 330 -23.31 -12.19 5.79
N ASP A 331 -22.79 -12.70 4.70
CA ASP A 331 -23.47 -13.68 3.85
C ASP A 331 -22.53 -14.85 3.53
N ASN A 332 -22.99 -16.03 3.91
CA ASN A 332 -22.26 -17.30 3.79
C ASN A 332 -22.39 -17.92 2.39
N GLN A 333 -23.09 -17.28 1.44
CA GLN A 333 -23.19 -17.76 0.06
C GLN A 333 -21.90 -17.51 -0.72
N ILE A 334 -20.87 -18.28 -0.39
CA ILE A 334 -19.73 -18.47 -1.30
C ILE A 334 -20.28 -19.22 -2.52
N LYS A 335 -20.39 -18.54 -3.67
CA LYS A 335 -20.70 -19.20 -4.94
C LYS A 335 -19.50 -20.07 -5.32
N GLU A 336 -19.51 -21.33 -4.91
CA GLU A 336 -18.40 -22.27 -5.13
C GLU A 336 -18.07 -22.41 -6.63
N ASP A 337 -19.05 -22.27 -7.52
CA ASP A 337 -18.87 -22.33 -8.98
C ASP A 337 -18.33 -21.04 -9.61
N SER A 338 -18.21 -19.94 -8.86
CA SER A 338 -17.67 -18.69 -9.38
C SER A 338 -16.17 -18.81 -9.66
N LEU A 339 -15.75 -18.45 -10.87
CA LEU A 339 -14.33 -18.37 -11.25
C LEU A 339 -13.70 -17.03 -10.85
N THR A 340 -14.52 -16.01 -10.57
CA THR A 340 -14.09 -14.67 -10.19
C THR A 340 -14.38 -14.40 -8.73
N GLY A 341 -13.51 -13.60 -8.12
CA GLY A 341 -13.68 -13.05 -6.78
C GLY A 341 -13.91 -11.54 -6.83
N PHE A 342 -14.25 -10.96 -5.69
CA PHE A 342 -14.34 -9.50 -5.52
C PHE A 342 -13.83 -9.13 -4.13
N VAL A 343 -13.20 -7.96 -4.01
CA VAL A 343 -12.81 -7.39 -2.72
C VAL A 343 -13.81 -6.31 -2.30
N SER A 344 -13.78 -5.88 -1.03
CA SER A 344 -14.63 -4.77 -0.58
C SER A 344 -14.21 -3.43 -1.20
N GLY A 345 -15.12 -2.45 -1.16
CA GLY A 345 -14.78 -1.08 -1.55
C GLY A 345 -13.67 -0.47 -0.69
N LEU A 346 -13.65 -0.79 0.61
CA LEU A 346 -12.57 -0.42 1.52
C LEU A 346 -11.23 -1.00 1.05
N THR A 347 -11.19 -2.29 0.69
CA THR A 347 -9.97 -2.94 0.19
C THR A 347 -9.46 -2.27 -1.08
N HIS A 348 -10.35 -1.90 -2.02
CA HIS A 348 -9.98 -1.12 -3.20
C HIS A 348 -9.40 0.26 -2.84
N GLN A 349 -10.02 0.99 -1.92
CA GLN A 349 -9.54 2.30 -1.47
C GLN A 349 -8.18 2.22 -0.74
N THR A 350 -7.98 1.19 0.08
CA THR A 350 -6.69 0.91 0.71
C THR A 350 -5.63 0.60 -0.34
N LEU A 351 -5.95 -0.19 -1.37
CA LEU A 351 -5.00 -0.46 -2.46
C LEU A 351 -4.59 0.84 -3.16
N TYR A 352 -5.55 1.70 -3.52
CA TYR A 352 -5.24 2.97 -4.17
C TYR A 352 -4.42 3.89 -3.28
N SER A 353 -4.66 3.88 -1.97
CA SER A 353 -3.83 4.61 -1.01
C SER A 353 -2.41 4.07 -0.90
N LEU A 354 -2.24 2.75 -1.05
CA LEU A 354 -0.94 2.08 -1.05
C LEU A 354 -0.14 2.39 -2.32
N LEU A 355 -0.78 2.33 -3.49
CA LEU A 355 -0.15 2.54 -4.79
C LEU A 355 0.04 4.02 -5.16
N TYR A 356 -0.85 4.90 -4.70
CA TYR A 356 -0.84 6.33 -4.98
C TYR A 356 -0.86 7.15 -3.68
N PRO A 357 0.21 7.07 -2.87
CA PRO A 357 0.29 7.83 -1.62
C PRO A 357 0.33 9.34 -1.89
N PRO A 358 -0.05 10.17 -0.90
CA PRO A 358 0.06 11.63 -1.02
C PRO A 358 1.48 12.08 -1.38
N ILE A 359 1.58 12.99 -2.34
CA ILE A 359 2.86 13.62 -2.73
C ILE A 359 3.13 14.78 -1.78
N ILE A 360 4.20 14.66 -1.00
CA ILE A 360 4.65 15.68 -0.05
C ILE A 360 5.71 16.55 -0.73
N MET A 361 5.52 17.87 -0.69
CA MET A 361 6.44 18.85 -1.26
C MET A 361 6.78 19.89 -0.20
N THR A 362 8.03 20.31 -0.14
CA THR A 362 8.51 21.31 0.81
C THR A 362 9.10 22.51 0.08
N THR A 363 8.87 23.70 0.61
CA THR A 363 9.43 24.95 0.10
C THR A 363 9.61 25.94 1.25
N MET A 364 10.59 26.82 1.11
CA MET A 364 10.83 27.93 2.05
C MET A 364 10.01 29.18 1.70
N GLY A 365 9.47 29.25 0.48
CA GLY A 365 8.65 30.36 0.02
C GLY A 365 7.21 30.26 0.54
N LYS A 366 6.52 31.41 0.65
CA LYS A 366 5.07 31.40 0.84
C LYS A 366 4.41 30.90 -0.44
N VAL A 367 3.59 29.86 -0.32
CA VAL A 367 2.74 29.36 -1.40
C VAL A 367 1.39 30.03 -1.24
N ASP A 368 0.98 30.86 -2.20
CA ASP A 368 -0.40 31.37 -2.24
C ASP A 368 -1.23 30.46 -3.14
N LEU A 369 -2.00 29.55 -2.52
CA LEU A 369 -2.92 28.68 -3.26
C LEU A 369 -4.11 29.44 -3.87
N LYS A 370 -4.33 30.72 -3.56
CA LYS A 370 -5.40 31.51 -4.20
C LYS A 370 -5.14 31.72 -5.69
N GLU A 371 -3.88 31.83 -6.11
CA GLU A 371 -3.51 31.84 -7.53
C GLU A 371 -3.66 30.46 -8.19
N VAL A 372 -3.83 29.40 -7.39
CA VAL A 372 -4.01 28.01 -7.81
C VAL A 372 -5.42 27.51 -7.46
N SER A 373 -6.38 28.42 -7.30
CA SER A 373 -7.74 28.17 -6.77
C SER A 373 -8.54 27.13 -7.56
N ASP A 374 -8.12 26.79 -8.79
CA ASP A 374 -8.70 25.76 -9.66
C ASP A 374 -7.77 24.54 -9.85
N PHE A 375 -6.92 24.20 -8.87
CA PHE A 375 -5.99 23.07 -9.05
C PHE A 375 -6.70 21.75 -9.34
N SER A 376 -7.83 21.48 -8.68
CA SER A 376 -8.58 20.24 -8.92
C SER A 376 -9.46 20.38 -10.15
N ILE A 377 -9.32 19.44 -11.09
CA ILE A 377 -10.22 19.31 -12.23
C ILE A 377 -11.64 18.90 -11.80
N PHE A 378 -11.81 18.44 -10.56
CA PHE A 378 -13.07 17.94 -10.04
C PHE A 378 -13.71 18.93 -9.05
N LYS A 379 -14.99 19.23 -9.28
CA LYS A 379 -15.83 20.04 -8.39
C LYS A 379 -16.27 19.25 -7.16
N ASN A 380 -16.50 17.96 -7.32
CA ASN A 380 -16.93 17.03 -6.27
C ASN A 380 -16.03 15.78 -6.31
N PRO A 381 -15.85 15.06 -5.17
CA PRO A 381 -15.22 13.75 -5.17
C PRO A 381 -15.89 12.78 -6.16
N LEU A 382 -15.12 11.85 -6.71
CA LEU A 382 -15.67 10.77 -7.52
C LEU A 382 -16.60 9.87 -6.67
N PRO A 383 -17.52 9.11 -7.28
CA PRO A 383 -18.23 8.02 -6.58
C PRO A 383 -17.27 6.95 -6.05
N CYS A 384 -17.54 6.33 -4.90
CA CYS A 384 -16.56 5.44 -4.24
C CYS A 384 -16.07 4.29 -5.12
N ASP A 385 -16.95 3.77 -5.99
CA ASP A 385 -16.73 2.67 -6.91
C ASP A 385 -16.02 3.09 -8.20
N VAL A 386 -15.67 4.37 -8.34
CA VAL A 386 -14.99 4.94 -9.50
C VAL A 386 -13.59 5.42 -9.12
N HIS A 387 -12.62 5.04 -9.93
CA HIS A 387 -11.22 5.43 -9.79
C HIS A 387 -10.73 6.13 -11.06
N LEU A 388 -10.05 7.27 -10.90
CA LEU A 388 -9.30 7.92 -11.99
C LEU A 388 -7.97 7.20 -12.17
N VAL A 389 -7.87 6.36 -13.20
CA VAL A 389 -6.67 5.59 -13.52
C VAL A 389 -5.56 6.47 -14.09
N MET A 390 -5.94 7.45 -14.91
CA MET A 390 -5.01 8.34 -15.60
C MET A 390 -5.65 9.70 -15.87
N GLY A 391 -4.89 10.76 -15.64
CA GLY A 391 -5.13 12.08 -16.20
C GLY A 391 -3.87 12.60 -16.89
N ARG A 392 -3.99 13.06 -18.13
CA ARG A 392 -2.84 13.63 -18.86
C ARG A 392 -3.25 14.77 -19.79
N SER A 393 -2.39 15.77 -19.95
CA SER A 393 -2.47 16.72 -21.06
C SER A 393 -2.00 16.08 -22.37
N LEU A 394 -2.53 16.53 -23.49
CA LEU A 394 -2.13 16.06 -24.82
C LEU A 394 -1.23 17.07 -25.53
N LEU A 395 -0.42 16.58 -26.46
CA LEU A 395 0.37 17.42 -27.35
C LEU A 395 -0.41 17.73 -28.62
N ARG A 396 -0.15 18.89 -29.22
CA ARG A 396 -0.60 19.15 -30.59
C ARG A 396 0.06 18.15 -31.53
N LYS A 397 -0.63 17.86 -32.64
CA LYS A 397 -0.08 17.04 -33.72
C LYS A 397 1.27 17.63 -34.16
N GLU A 398 2.31 16.79 -34.11
CA GLU A 398 3.65 17.17 -34.54
C GLU A 398 3.69 17.32 -36.08
N ASP A 399 4.42 18.34 -36.53
CA ASP A 399 4.75 18.57 -37.93
C ASP A 399 6.27 18.37 -38.06
N TYR A 400 6.69 17.19 -38.53
CA TYR A 400 8.10 16.77 -38.59
C TYR A 400 8.95 17.63 -39.54
N ASP A 401 8.30 18.42 -40.40
CA ASP A 401 8.96 19.36 -41.31
C ASP A 401 9.23 20.72 -40.65
N LYS A 402 8.59 21.01 -39.51
CA LYS A 402 8.79 22.26 -38.76
C LYS A 402 9.77 22.08 -37.63
N ARG A 403 10.89 22.80 -37.73
CA ARG A 403 11.99 22.74 -36.77
C ARG A 403 12.25 24.10 -36.11
N ASP A 404 12.71 24.05 -34.87
CA ASP A 404 13.16 25.24 -34.16
C ASP A 404 14.57 25.68 -34.59
N GLU A 405 15.06 26.75 -33.98
CA GLU A 405 16.40 27.30 -34.26
C GLU A 405 17.56 26.34 -33.94
N LYS A 406 17.29 25.27 -33.18
CA LYS A 406 18.24 24.20 -32.85
C LYS A 406 18.06 22.96 -33.72
N ASN A 407 17.24 23.05 -34.78
CA ASN A 407 16.93 21.97 -35.71
C ASN A 407 16.12 20.81 -35.08
N GLU A 408 15.42 21.05 -33.96
CA GLU A 408 14.57 20.08 -33.28
C GLU A 408 13.09 20.22 -33.71
N VAL A 409 12.33 19.12 -33.70
CA VAL A 409 10.89 19.15 -34.05
C VAL A 409 10.13 20.02 -33.05
N ILE A 410 9.32 20.96 -33.54
CA ILE A 410 8.54 21.86 -32.67
C ILE A 410 7.42 21.06 -31.98
N ARG A 411 7.50 20.99 -30.65
CA ARG A 411 6.49 20.37 -29.79
C ARG A 411 5.75 21.43 -28.98
N SER A 412 4.42 21.39 -28.99
CA SER A 412 3.60 22.31 -28.21
C SER A 412 2.40 21.60 -27.58
N ALA A 413 1.96 22.09 -26.42
CA ALA A 413 0.81 21.55 -25.71
C ALA A 413 -0.49 21.78 -26.49
N SER A 414 -1.36 20.77 -26.49
CA SER A 414 -2.75 20.89 -26.93
C SER A 414 -3.61 21.48 -25.80
N ASN A 415 -4.77 22.02 -26.17
CA ASN A 415 -5.81 22.40 -25.20
C ASN A 415 -6.69 21.20 -24.87
N GLU A 416 -6.10 20.01 -24.78
CA GLU A 416 -6.83 18.76 -24.60
C GLU A 416 -6.31 17.99 -23.40
N ILE A 417 -7.22 17.47 -22.60
CA ILE A 417 -6.95 16.65 -21.43
C ILE A 417 -7.63 15.29 -21.63
N ALA A 418 -6.92 14.21 -21.39
CA ALA A 418 -7.44 12.86 -21.43
C ALA A 418 -7.58 12.30 -20.01
N LEU A 419 -8.76 11.74 -19.71
CA LEU A 419 -9.05 11.07 -18.44
C LEU A 419 -9.49 9.63 -18.70
N ILE A 420 -8.97 8.68 -17.91
CA ILE A 420 -9.39 7.28 -17.91
C ILE A 420 -9.99 6.95 -16.56
N PHE A 421 -11.23 6.49 -16.56
CA PHE A 421 -11.95 6.06 -15.38
C PHE A 421 -12.09 4.54 -15.39
N LYS A 422 -11.96 3.92 -14.22
CA LYS A 422 -12.34 2.52 -13.97
C LYS A 422 -13.47 2.52 -12.96
N ARG A 423 -14.51 1.74 -13.20
CA ARG A 423 -15.50 1.40 -12.17
C ARG A 423 -15.27 -0.02 -11.69
N PHE A 424 -15.13 -0.22 -10.39
CA PHE A 424 -14.98 -1.53 -9.79
C PHE A 424 -16.27 -1.98 -9.10
N LEU A 425 -16.42 -3.28 -8.92
CA LEU A 425 -17.53 -3.87 -8.18
C LEU A 425 -17.03 -4.35 -6.82
N GLY A 426 -17.58 -3.82 -5.75
CA GLY A 426 -17.30 -4.25 -4.38
C GLY A 426 -18.07 -5.52 -4.01
N ASP A 427 -17.46 -6.36 -3.17
CA ASP A 427 -18.13 -7.53 -2.61
C ASP A 427 -19.15 -7.11 -1.54
N CYS A 428 -20.44 -7.31 -1.83
CA CYS A 428 -21.54 -6.96 -0.92
C CYS A 428 -21.66 -7.89 0.29
N ARG A 429 -20.91 -8.99 0.36
CA ARG A 429 -20.91 -9.92 1.51
C ARG A 429 -20.13 -9.38 2.69
N VAL A 430 -19.40 -8.27 2.57
CA VAL A 430 -18.63 -7.69 3.67
C VAL A 430 -19.51 -6.79 4.54
N SER A 431 -19.44 -6.99 5.86
CA SER A 431 -20.11 -6.16 6.85
C SER A 431 -19.62 -4.71 6.80
N ASN A 432 -20.49 -3.80 6.38
CA ASN A 432 -20.20 -2.35 6.35
C ASN A 432 -20.45 -1.67 7.72
N THR A 433 -20.24 -2.39 8.83
CA THR A 433 -20.67 -1.96 10.18
C THR A 433 -19.90 -0.76 10.74
N ASN A 434 -18.73 -0.42 10.21
CA ASN A 434 -17.94 0.72 10.68
C ASN A 434 -17.89 1.81 9.61
N ASN A 435 -18.99 2.58 9.50
CA ASN A 435 -19.12 3.92 8.91
C ASN A 435 -17.86 4.49 8.21
N ILE A 436 -17.59 4.10 6.97
CA ILE A 436 -17.05 5.01 5.96
C ILE A 436 -18.27 5.65 5.29
N ARG A 437 -19.03 6.41 6.07
CA ARG A 437 -20.28 7.06 5.63
C ARG A 437 -20.03 8.31 4.78
N SER A 438 -18.81 8.53 4.29
CA SER A 438 -18.45 9.77 3.57
C SER A 438 -18.68 9.72 2.07
N CYS A 439 -18.75 8.53 1.45
CA CYS A 439 -18.97 8.43 0.01
C CYS A 439 -20.04 7.38 -0.32
N LYS A 440 -20.72 7.55 -1.46
CA LYS A 440 -21.71 6.61 -2.00
C LYS A 440 -21.22 6.04 -3.32
N ASP A 441 -21.51 4.77 -3.55
CA ASP A 441 -21.33 4.12 -4.86
C ASP A 441 -22.29 4.74 -5.88
N ASN A 442 -21.90 4.74 -7.15
CA ASN A 442 -22.76 5.21 -8.23
C ASN A 442 -23.75 4.11 -8.63
N GLU A 443 -24.97 4.14 -8.11
CA GLU A 443 -26.00 3.13 -8.42
C GLU A 443 -26.26 2.96 -9.94
N THR A 444 -26.12 4.03 -10.71
CA THR A 444 -26.45 4.05 -12.15
C THR A 444 -25.24 3.84 -13.07
N GLY A 445 -24.01 4.00 -12.56
CA GLY A 445 -22.80 4.09 -13.38
C GLY A 445 -22.67 5.37 -14.20
N LYS A 446 -23.68 6.24 -14.19
CA LYS A 446 -23.71 7.47 -14.98
C LYS A 446 -23.04 8.62 -14.23
N ILE A 447 -22.14 9.33 -14.91
CA ILE A 447 -21.45 10.50 -14.38
C ILE A 447 -21.72 11.69 -15.30
N LEU A 448 -22.41 12.71 -14.78
CA LEU A 448 -22.65 13.97 -15.48
C LEU A 448 -21.42 14.88 -15.37
N PHE A 449 -20.90 15.38 -16.49
CA PHE A 449 -19.68 16.19 -16.46
C PHE A 449 -19.88 17.59 -15.85
N THR A 450 -21.10 18.13 -15.90
CA THR A 450 -21.48 19.39 -15.24
C THR A 450 -21.34 19.33 -13.72
N ASP A 451 -21.50 18.13 -13.16
CA ASP A 451 -21.49 17.90 -11.72
C ASP A 451 -20.08 17.51 -11.26
N LEU A 452 -19.31 16.88 -12.15
CA LEU A 452 -17.97 16.40 -11.88
C LEU A 452 -16.89 17.46 -12.12
N LEU A 453 -16.87 18.15 -13.26
CA LEU A 453 -15.72 18.95 -13.68
C LEU A 453 -15.78 20.39 -13.15
N ASN A 454 -14.64 20.92 -12.69
CA ASN A 454 -14.47 22.31 -12.27
C ASN A 454 -13.82 23.20 -13.36
N ILE A 455 -13.73 22.70 -14.59
CA ILE A 455 -13.07 23.40 -15.70
C ILE A 455 -14.06 23.80 -16.79
N ASN A 456 -13.78 24.91 -17.47
CA ASN A 456 -14.49 25.27 -18.69
C ASN A 456 -14.02 24.36 -19.83
N TYR A 457 -14.97 23.77 -20.55
CA TYR A 457 -14.69 22.91 -21.72
C TYR A 457 -15.61 23.26 -22.89
N LYS A 458 -15.08 23.12 -24.10
CA LYS A 458 -15.82 23.31 -25.37
C LYS A 458 -16.55 22.05 -25.78
N ALA A 459 -15.91 20.89 -25.62
CA ALA A 459 -16.45 19.59 -25.97
C ALA A 459 -15.76 18.48 -25.19
N ILE A 460 -16.49 17.38 -24.99
CA ILE A 460 -15.98 16.14 -24.41
C ILE A 460 -16.30 14.99 -25.37
N THR A 461 -15.30 14.17 -25.65
CA THR A 461 -15.37 13.05 -26.60
C THR A 461 -15.11 11.73 -25.87
N GLU A 462 -15.89 10.69 -26.18
CA GLU A 462 -15.59 9.31 -25.76
C GLU A 462 -14.62 8.68 -26.76
N THR A 463 -13.57 8.03 -26.27
CA THR A 463 -12.50 7.48 -27.11
C THR A 463 -12.08 6.08 -26.66
N SER A 464 -11.31 5.38 -27.50
CA SER A 464 -10.59 4.17 -27.09
C SER A 464 -9.59 4.46 -25.97
N LEU A 465 -9.18 3.43 -25.21
CA LEU A 465 -8.17 3.56 -24.14
C LEU A 465 -6.85 4.23 -24.60
N THR A 466 -6.46 4.03 -25.85
CA THR A 466 -5.25 4.62 -26.45
C THR A 466 -5.45 6.03 -27.00
N LEU A 467 -6.68 6.57 -26.91
CA LEU A 467 -7.11 7.86 -27.45
C LEU A 467 -7.08 7.98 -28.99
N LEU A 468 -6.75 6.89 -29.70
CA LEU A 468 -6.57 6.91 -31.15
C LEU A 468 -7.90 6.90 -31.93
N ASN A 469 -8.94 6.28 -31.36
CA ASN A 469 -10.25 6.19 -31.98
C ASN A 469 -11.29 6.98 -31.17
N VAL A 470 -12.08 7.79 -31.86
CA VAL A 470 -13.21 8.51 -31.27
C VAL A 470 -14.47 7.68 -31.47
N TYR A 471 -15.15 7.32 -30.39
CA TYR A 471 -16.42 6.60 -30.43
C TYR A 471 -17.61 7.54 -30.47
N LYS A 472 -17.61 8.58 -29.61
CA LYS A 472 -18.64 9.60 -29.57
C LYS A 472 -18.02 10.99 -29.55
N PRO A 473 -18.32 11.86 -30.53
CA PRO A 473 -17.63 13.14 -30.69
C PRO A 473 -18.13 14.25 -29.75
N SER A 474 -19.29 14.07 -29.11
CA SER A 474 -19.82 15.03 -28.14
C SER A 474 -20.72 14.29 -27.15
N ILE A 475 -20.34 14.35 -25.87
CA ILE A 475 -21.07 13.72 -24.76
C ILE A 475 -21.19 14.68 -23.58
N SER A 476 -22.31 14.64 -22.88
CA SER A 476 -22.56 15.39 -21.64
C SER A 476 -22.39 14.56 -20.36
N HIS A 477 -22.24 13.25 -20.53
CA HIS A 477 -22.09 12.27 -19.48
C HIS A 477 -21.33 11.06 -19.98
N ILE A 478 -20.90 10.22 -19.04
CA ILE A 478 -20.33 8.90 -19.32
C ILE A 478 -21.04 7.87 -18.47
N ASP A 479 -21.37 6.74 -19.09
CA ASP A 479 -21.89 5.56 -18.40
C ASP A 479 -20.74 4.55 -18.31
N ILE A 480 -20.42 4.13 -17.09
CA ILE A 480 -19.35 3.16 -16.81
C ILE A 480 -19.99 1.97 -16.12
N ASP A 481 -19.99 0.82 -16.78
CA ASP A 481 -20.50 -0.42 -16.20
C ASP A 481 -19.53 -0.99 -15.15
N ASN A 482 -20.01 -1.92 -14.33
CA ASN A 482 -19.18 -2.60 -13.34
C ASN A 482 -18.03 -3.33 -14.03
N GLN A 483 -16.81 -3.15 -13.50
CA GLN A 483 -15.57 -3.70 -14.06
C GLN A 483 -15.25 -3.18 -15.47
N GLU A 484 -15.72 -1.99 -15.83
CA GLU A 484 -15.40 -1.33 -17.09
C GLU A 484 -14.36 -0.21 -16.91
N MET A 485 -13.62 0.08 -17.98
CA MET A 485 -12.82 1.29 -18.12
C MET A 485 -13.34 2.11 -19.29
N LYS A 486 -13.45 3.42 -19.07
CA LYS A 486 -13.85 4.38 -20.10
C LYS A 486 -12.87 5.53 -20.19
N THR A 487 -12.71 6.06 -21.40
CA THR A 487 -11.77 7.13 -21.68
C THR A 487 -12.47 8.31 -22.34
N ILE A 488 -12.22 9.49 -21.79
CA ILE A 488 -12.71 10.75 -22.36
C ILE A 488 -11.55 11.67 -22.69
N LYS A 489 -11.77 12.49 -23.72
CA LYS A 489 -10.91 13.63 -24.05
C LYS A 489 -11.73 14.91 -23.99
N ILE A 490 -11.27 15.83 -23.15
CA ILE A 490 -11.85 17.14 -22.86
C ILE A 490 -11.07 18.18 -23.66
N ILE A 491 -11.78 19.04 -24.39
CA ILE A 491 -11.20 20.17 -25.14
C ILE A 491 -11.51 21.45 -24.37
N THR A 492 -10.49 22.19 -23.94
CA THR A 492 -10.62 23.44 -23.17
C THR A 492 -10.58 24.72 -24.03
#